data_AF-A0A433AVS4-F1
#
_entry.id   AF-A0A433AVS4-F1
#
_cell.length_a   1.000
_cell.length_b   1.000
_cell.length_c   1.000
_cell.angle_alpha   90.00
_cell.angle_beta   90.00
_cell.angle_gamma   90.00
#
_symmetry.space_group_name_H-M   'P 1'
#
loop_
_entity.id
_entity.type
_entity.pdbx_description
1 polymer ?
#
loop_
_entity_poly.entity_id
_entity_poly.type
_entity_poly.pdbx_seq_one_letter_code
_entity_poly.pdbx_strand_id
1 'polypeptide(L)'
;MVGLLNRTFSSPIKSPRTKSPGSYERAKSYERHVTGEGDKVVQQFMRETATTRAIQTGNYLQIDDRDVDDLLKAWQSKGGTHTISELNYEDHRFGLDDAKLLAKIIKASAITNIRILRFLKTNLQGEALKTILKALRSSTTVTHLDLSDNSIGDKEAKYIGKLLAQNTVIQYLDLSGNLFSASGAKDIAKGLENNTALRRLFIQGNNFLAKGGVAFGKMLEKNKTLQHIDLGFNRLGSEGITALAKALKRNRCLESFGLDLNEMGFEGTLMFAEAMRLNRVLTHVYVPRNNVGDKGVTWLAAALQNNSTVRYLDLEGNSIGTRGNTEGGEALAALIRTNTTIRVLNLTANPIGDEGSLAIADALRDNTTLEKLILTNCNITLRGIEALSSSLKNNKSLQYLSLAENMHLGTEGHWLIADALRENLALKGLQLDYNVDDWQRLYNSIQTSLTRNHMHQRTKYSTACHILIIARVLLNGRPLSYGRPSWSSTRTERARASVRLHRSRNLADLPFEVYEAIFRALDTDDLLTLAEVRHIAHFATRKETLKDQVQRGTFLEITLGSYFATHEPEADGSDGLRKRLGNRRSR
;
A
#
# COMPACT_ATOMS: atom_id res chain seq x y z
N MET A 1 3.02 16.17 -25.92
CA MET A 1 2.29 16.72 -24.76
C MET A 1 3.03 16.33 -23.48
N VAL A 2 4.13 17.03 -23.16
CA VAL A 2 5.10 16.67 -22.11
C VAL A 2 5.16 17.79 -21.04
N GLY A 3 4.00 18.28 -20.57
CA GLY A 3 4.00 19.58 -19.88
C GLY A 3 3.01 19.82 -18.73
N LEU A 4 2.20 18.87 -18.27
CA LEU A 4 1.07 19.24 -17.38
C LEU A 4 0.78 18.34 -16.16
N LEU A 5 1.77 17.64 -15.58
CA LEU A 5 1.54 16.85 -14.35
C LEU A 5 2.37 17.25 -13.12
N ASN A 6 2.93 18.46 -13.07
CA ASN A 6 3.58 18.99 -11.86
C ASN A 6 2.80 20.17 -11.27
N ARG A 7 1.64 19.91 -10.66
CA ARG A 7 1.06 20.82 -9.67
C ARG A 7 0.30 20.04 -8.61
N THR A 8 0.84 19.97 -7.39
CA THR A 8 0.13 20.44 -6.19
C THR A 8 1.01 20.46 -4.93
N PHE A 9 0.87 21.58 -4.19
CA PHE A 9 1.19 21.87 -2.79
C PHE A 9 2.64 21.74 -2.25
N SER A 10 3.39 22.84 -2.35
CA SER A 10 4.42 23.20 -1.36
C SER A 10 4.07 24.54 -0.69
N SER A 11 3.95 24.54 0.63
CA SER A 11 3.99 25.76 1.44
C SER A 11 5.45 26.19 1.67
N PRO A 12 5.77 27.51 1.67
CA PRO A 12 7.14 27.97 1.51
C PRO A 12 7.91 27.95 2.83
N ILE A 13 8.80 26.98 3.00
CA ILE A 13 9.93 27.12 3.94
C ILE A 13 11.08 27.72 3.13
N LYS A 14 11.48 28.95 3.48
CA LYS A 14 12.52 29.72 2.79
C LYS A 14 13.82 28.91 2.66
N SER A 15 14.28 28.74 1.41
CA SER A 15 15.57 28.16 1.06
C SER A 15 16.73 29.06 1.51
N PRO A 16 17.78 28.52 2.15
CA PRO A 16 19.04 29.25 2.33
C PRO A 16 19.94 29.05 1.11
N ARG A 17 20.22 30.17 0.43
CA ARG A 17 21.32 30.46 -0.51
C ARG A 17 22.11 29.26 -1.09
N THR A 18 21.84 28.97 -2.37
CA THR A 18 22.73 28.24 -3.28
C THR A 18 24.04 29.02 -3.50
N LYS A 19 25.24 28.43 -3.30
CA LYS A 19 26.51 29.03 -3.76
C LYS A 19 27.60 28.02 -4.17
N SER A 20 28.48 28.54 -5.02
CA SER A 20 29.49 27.98 -5.95
C SER A 20 30.72 27.29 -5.31
N PRO A 21 31.49 26.51 -6.10
CA PRO A 21 32.60 25.70 -5.61
C PRO A 21 33.85 26.58 -5.35
N GLY A 22 34.06 26.93 -4.09
CA GLY A 22 35.24 27.63 -3.60
C GLY A 22 35.31 27.45 -2.09
N SER A 23 36.48 27.04 -1.61
CA SER A 23 36.87 26.81 -0.21
C SER A 23 36.16 27.68 0.82
N TYR A 24 35.62 27.08 1.89
CA TYR A 24 35.09 27.81 3.05
C TYR A 24 35.81 27.42 4.35
N GLU A 25 36.26 28.44 5.07
CA GLU A 25 36.58 28.39 6.50
C GLU A 25 35.31 28.22 7.34
N ARG A 26 35.38 27.38 8.39
CA ARG A 26 34.28 27.13 9.34
C ARG A 26 34.11 28.33 10.29
N ALA A 27 32.93 28.95 10.28
CA ALA A 27 32.60 30.04 11.20
C ALA A 27 32.33 29.49 12.63
N LYS A 28 33.24 29.78 13.56
CA LYS A 28 33.07 29.49 15.00
C LYS A 28 32.41 30.66 15.70
N SER A 29 31.32 30.41 16.43
CA SER A 29 30.68 31.44 17.27
C SER A 29 29.95 30.82 18.46
N TYR A 30 30.68 30.23 19.41
CA TYR A 30 30.10 29.92 20.74
C TYR A 30 31.05 30.17 21.92
N GLU A 31 32.29 30.62 21.70
CA GLU A 31 33.25 30.90 22.78
C GLU A 31 33.19 32.39 23.17
N ARG A 32 32.39 32.72 24.19
CA ARG A 32 32.59 33.96 24.96
C ARG A 32 32.89 33.59 26.42
N HIS A 33 34.01 34.12 26.90
CA HIS A 33 34.56 34.19 28.28
C HIS A 33 33.63 33.66 29.39
N VAL A 34 34.07 32.59 30.07
CA VAL A 34 33.33 31.89 31.14
C VAL A 34 34.16 31.82 32.42
N THR A 35 33.56 32.11 33.58
CA THR A 35 34.25 32.10 34.89
C THR A 35 33.63 31.17 35.96
N GLY A 36 32.54 30.41 35.67
CA GLY A 36 31.90 29.50 36.63
C GLY A 36 31.50 28.11 36.08
N GLU A 37 31.30 27.10 36.96
CA GLU A 37 30.92 25.72 36.59
C GLU A 37 29.52 25.58 35.98
N GLY A 38 28.53 26.35 36.47
CA GLY A 38 27.16 26.34 35.93
C GLY A 38 27.09 26.83 34.48
N ASP A 39 27.88 27.83 34.13
CA ASP A 39 27.96 28.37 32.77
C ASP A 39 28.55 27.37 31.76
N LYS A 40 29.49 26.52 32.22
CA LYS A 40 30.06 25.44 31.40
C LYS A 40 29.01 24.40 31.03
N VAL A 41 28.14 24.02 31.98
CA VAL A 41 27.05 23.05 31.72
C VAL A 41 26.03 23.61 30.74
N VAL A 42 25.66 24.89 30.87
CA VAL A 42 24.73 25.55 29.93
C VAL A 42 25.34 25.67 28.53
N GLN A 43 26.61 26.07 28.41
CA GLN A 43 27.28 26.11 27.11
C GLN A 43 27.39 24.73 26.46
N GLN A 44 27.69 23.69 27.23
CA GLN A 44 27.72 22.32 26.74
C GLN A 44 26.34 21.88 26.22
N PHE A 45 25.27 22.12 27.00
CA PHE A 45 23.91 21.82 26.57
C PHE A 45 23.50 22.56 25.29
N MET A 46 23.85 23.84 25.17
CA MET A 46 23.58 24.65 23.99
C MET A 46 24.34 24.12 22.76
N ARG A 47 25.61 23.71 22.94
CA ARG A 47 26.42 23.11 21.89
C ARG A 47 25.87 21.75 21.45
N GLU A 48 25.50 20.87 22.38
CA GLU A 48 24.84 19.59 22.08
C GLU A 48 23.55 19.79 21.29
N THR A 49 22.74 20.79 21.68
CA THR A 49 21.48 21.12 21.01
C THR A 49 21.72 21.66 19.60
N ALA A 50 22.71 22.54 19.43
CA ALA A 50 23.10 23.08 18.12
C ALA A 50 23.62 21.97 17.19
N THR A 51 24.51 21.10 17.68
CA THR A 51 25.04 19.97 16.90
C THR A 51 23.94 18.99 16.51
N THR A 52 23.03 18.66 17.45
CA THR A 52 21.86 17.83 17.17
C THR A 52 21.00 18.43 16.06
N ARG A 53 20.71 19.73 16.15
CA ARG A 53 19.92 20.45 15.14
C ARG A 53 20.61 20.46 13.78
N ALA A 54 21.92 20.72 13.75
CA ALA A 54 22.73 20.70 12.53
C ALA A 54 22.67 19.33 11.83
N ILE A 55 22.77 18.23 12.60
CA ILE A 55 22.62 16.86 12.09
C ILE A 55 21.21 16.63 11.55
N GLN A 56 20.16 17.05 12.26
CA GLN A 56 18.77 16.87 11.82
C GLN A 56 18.44 17.65 10.55
N THR A 57 18.96 18.87 10.40
CA THR A 57 18.69 19.73 9.25
C THR A 57 19.70 19.57 8.12
N GLY A 58 20.68 18.66 8.24
CA GLY A 58 21.73 18.47 7.24
C GLY A 58 22.71 19.64 7.11
N ASN A 59 22.74 20.56 8.07
CA ASN A 59 23.60 21.74 8.04
C ASN A 59 24.96 21.47 8.70
N TYR A 60 25.75 20.60 8.08
CA TYR A 60 27.05 20.16 8.60
C TYR A 60 28.13 21.26 8.58
N LEU A 61 27.89 22.41 7.93
CA LEU A 61 28.81 23.55 7.93
C LEU A 61 29.03 24.16 9.33
N GLN A 62 28.08 23.94 10.24
CA GLN A 62 28.12 24.50 11.59
C GLN A 62 28.86 23.62 12.60
N ILE A 63 29.30 22.43 12.19
CA ILE A 63 29.85 21.42 13.11
C ILE A 63 31.15 20.80 12.58
N ASP A 64 32.01 20.37 13.50
CA ASP A 64 33.23 19.64 13.22
C ASP A 64 33.24 18.23 13.84
N ASP A 65 34.35 17.51 13.65
CA ASP A 65 34.50 16.14 14.14
C ASP A 65 34.48 16.06 15.69
N ARG A 66 34.93 17.11 16.38
CA ARG A 66 34.91 17.20 17.85
C ARG A 66 33.49 17.45 18.34
N ASP A 67 32.72 18.29 17.66
CA ASP A 67 31.31 18.50 17.98
C ASP A 67 30.52 17.18 17.96
N VAL A 68 30.78 16.33 16.96
CA VAL A 68 30.15 15.02 16.84
C VAL A 68 30.65 14.06 17.94
N ASP A 69 31.95 14.06 18.27
CA ASP A 69 32.48 13.23 19.36
C ASP A 69 31.88 13.59 20.72
N ASP A 70 31.83 14.89 21.03
CA ASP A 70 31.29 15.40 22.29
C ASP A 70 29.79 15.04 22.39
N LEU A 71 29.05 15.17 21.28
CA LEU A 71 27.65 14.76 21.21
C LEU A 71 27.47 13.25 21.42
N LEU A 72 28.29 12.40 20.78
CA LEU A 72 28.19 10.94 20.94
C LEU A 72 28.50 10.51 22.38
N LYS A 73 29.49 11.13 23.03
CA LYS A 73 29.79 10.90 24.46
C LYS A 73 28.62 11.31 25.36
N ALA A 74 28.01 12.47 25.06
CA ALA A 74 26.85 12.95 25.80
C ALA A 74 25.62 12.04 25.62
N TRP A 75 25.38 11.51 24.43
CA TRP A 75 24.33 10.51 24.22
C TRP A 75 24.65 9.21 24.94
N GLN A 76 25.90 8.76 24.93
CA GLN A 76 26.30 7.54 25.63
C GLN A 76 26.06 7.64 27.15
N SER A 77 26.40 8.77 27.78
CA SER A 77 26.18 8.97 29.21
C SER A 77 24.69 9.04 29.59
N LYS A 78 23.84 9.47 28.64
CA LYS A 78 22.37 9.53 28.79
C LYS A 78 21.66 8.23 28.42
N GLY A 79 22.38 7.15 28.08
CA GLY A 79 21.79 5.86 27.70
C GLY A 79 21.35 5.75 26.23
N GLY A 80 21.83 6.65 25.36
CA GLY A 80 21.53 6.70 23.93
C GLY A 80 20.67 7.91 23.52
N THR A 81 20.45 8.07 22.21
CA THR A 81 19.49 9.05 21.68
C THR A 81 18.11 8.42 21.55
N HIS A 82 17.13 8.98 22.27
CA HIS A 82 15.72 8.64 22.11
C HIS A 82 14.98 9.60 21.17
N THR A 83 15.62 10.69 20.74
CA THR A 83 14.96 11.81 20.06
C THR A 83 15.11 11.79 18.54
N ILE A 84 16.18 11.19 18.00
CA ILE A 84 16.43 11.15 16.54
C ILE A 84 16.25 9.72 16.03
N SER A 85 15.11 9.45 15.40
CA SER A 85 14.84 8.19 14.69
C SER A 85 14.87 8.32 13.18
N GLU A 86 14.73 9.54 12.66
CA GLU A 86 14.66 9.84 11.23
C GLU A 86 15.55 11.04 10.91
N LEU A 87 16.31 10.92 9.84
CA LEU A 87 17.07 11.99 9.23
C LEU A 87 16.65 12.09 7.77
N ASN A 88 16.03 13.22 7.42
CA ASN A 88 15.61 13.51 6.06
C ASN A 88 16.41 14.70 5.52
N TYR A 89 17.17 14.44 4.46
CA TYR A 89 18.02 15.41 3.79
C TYR A 89 17.54 15.75 2.39
N GLU A 90 16.26 15.53 2.07
CA GLU A 90 15.69 15.85 0.76
C GLU A 90 16.14 17.23 0.25
N ASP A 91 16.62 17.27 -0.99
CA ASP A 91 17.14 18.46 -1.68
C ASP A 91 18.38 19.13 -1.03
N HIS A 92 19.02 18.51 -0.02
CA HIS A 92 20.26 19.02 0.58
C HIS A 92 21.49 18.45 -0.12
N ARG A 93 22.38 19.32 -0.62
CA ARG A 93 23.64 18.85 -1.23
C ARG A 93 24.54 18.24 -0.17
N PHE A 94 24.95 16.99 -0.39
CA PHE A 94 25.79 16.26 0.56
C PHE A 94 27.25 16.18 0.08
N GLY A 95 28.15 16.86 0.80
CA GLY A 95 29.58 16.82 0.55
C GLY A 95 30.26 15.58 1.15
N LEU A 96 31.54 15.38 0.82
CA LEU A 96 32.34 14.31 1.39
C LEU A 96 32.58 14.49 2.89
N ASP A 97 32.77 15.72 3.37
CA ASP A 97 33.01 15.97 4.79
C ASP A 97 31.75 15.76 5.62
N ASP A 98 30.58 16.15 5.09
CA ASP A 98 29.26 15.85 5.67
C ASP A 98 29.06 14.32 5.78
N ALA A 99 29.42 13.59 4.72
CA ALA A 99 29.39 12.12 4.70
C ALA A 99 30.30 11.48 5.74
N LYS A 100 31.46 12.06 6.05
CA LYS A 100 32.34 11.54 7.11
C LYS A 100 31.72 11.73 8.49
N LEU A 101 31.19 12.93 8.77
CA LEU A 101 30.53 13.24 10.04
C LEU A 101 29.30 12.34 10.25
N LEU A 102 28.44 12.23 9.25
CA LEU A 102 27.28 11.36 9.31
C LEU A 102 27.66 9.88 9.42
N ALA A 103 28.69 9.42 8.70
CA ALA A 103 29.18 8.05 8.83
C ALA A 103 29.65 7.72 10.25
N LYS A 104 30.21 8.68 10.99
CA LYS A 104 30.59 8.51 12.40
C LYS A 104 29.35 8.27 13.28
N ILE A 105 28.30 9.05 13.05
CA ILE A 105 27.01 8.94 13.76
C ILE A 105 26.31 7.60 13.44
N ILE A 106 26.31 7.18 12.17
CA ILE A 106 25.73 5.89 11.73
C ILE A 106 26.46 4.70 12.38
N LYS A 107 27.80 4.76 12.47
CA LYS A 107 28.60 3.71 13.10
C LYS A 107 28.32 3.58 14.60
N ALA A 108 27.99 4.68 15.26
CA ALA A 108 27.62 4.72 16.68
C ALA A 108 26.20 4.14 16.96
N SER A 109 25.73 3.17 16.17
CA SER A 109 24.40 2.56 16.24
C SER A 109 24.01 1.93 17.58
N ALA A 110 24.98 1.63 18.46
CA ALA A 110 24.71 1.21 19.83
C ALA A 110 24.16 2.36 20.71
N ILE A 111 24.47 3.60 20.34
CA ILE A 111 24.08 4.83 21.03
C ILE A 111 23.00 5.56 20.22
N THR A 112 23.05 5.48 18.89
CA THR A 112 22.11 6.15 17.98
C THR A 112 20.92 5.26 17.61
N ASN A 113 19.69 5.77 17.73
CA ASN A 113 18.46 5.06 17.33
C ASN A 113 17.95 5.52 15.95
N ILE A 114 18.86 5.89 15.04
CA ILE A 114 18.50 6.31 13.69
C ILE A 114 18.01 5.09 12.92
N ARG A 115 16.75 5.12 12.50
CA ARG A 115 16.09 4.04 11.77
C ARG A 115 15.86 4.36 10.30
N ILE A 116 15.67 5.63 9.99
CA ILE A 116 15.30 6.12 8.66
C ILE A 116 16.34 7.15 8.21
N LEU A 117 16.93 6.92 7.03
CA LEU A 117 17.82 7.85 6.34
C LEU A 117 17.25 8.14 4.95
N ARG A 118 16.97 9.41 4.66
CA ARG A 118 16.52 9.85 3.34
C ARG A 118 17.49 10.82 2.71
N PHE A 119 17.91 10.51 1.50
CA PHE A 119 18.85 11.29 0.69
C PHE A 119 18.28 11.62 -0.69
N LEU A 120 16.95 11.69 -0.85
CA LEU A 120 16.29 12.05 -2.10
C LEU A 120 16.87 13.36 -2.66
N LYS A 121 17.31 13.34 -3.93
CA LYS A 121 17.81 14.55 -4.65
C LYS A 121 18.96 15.29 -3.97
N THR A 122 19.80 14.58 -3.22
CA THR A 122 20.95 15.17 -2.49
C THR A 122 22.24 15.24 -3.31
N ASN A 123 22.25 14.65 -4.52
CA ASN A 123 23.45 14.43 -5.32
C ASN A 123 24.52 13.62 -4.55
N LEU A 124 24.08 12.69 -3.69
CA LEU A 124 24.95 11.82 -2.90
C LEU A 124 25.53 10.70 -3.79
N GLN A 125 26.73 10.92 -4.31
CA GLN A 125 27.45 9.98 -5.19
C GLN A 125 28.95 9.91 -4.90
N GLY A 126 29.68 9.06 -5.61
CA GLY A 126 31.14 8.93 -5.49
C GLY A 126 31.63 8.53 -4.10
N GLU A 127 32.71 9.18 -3.62
CA GLU A 127 33.34 8.86 -2.34
C GLU A 127 32.46 9.22 -1.12
N ALA A 128 31.58 10.21 -1.25
CA ALA A 128 30.63 10.57 -0.19
C ALA A 128 29.64 9.41 0.06
N LEU A 129 28.99 8.93 -1.01
CA LEU A 129 28.08 7.78 -0.94
C LEU A 129 28.80 6.53 -0.43
N LYS A 130 29.98 6.22 -0.97
CA LYS A 130 30.80 5.08 -0.53
C LYS A 130 31.11 5.14 0.96
N THR A 131 31.36 6.33 1.51
CA THR A 131 31.64 6.54 2.94
C THR A 131 30.42 6.18 3.80
N ILE A 132 29.23 6.63 3.39
CA ILE A 132 27.96 6.32 4.07
C ILE A 132 27.63 4.82 3.95
N LEU A 133 27.71 4.25 2.74
CA LEU A 133 27.45 2.82 2.51
C LEU A 133 28.41 1.92 3.31
N LYS A 134 29.65 2.34 3.53
CA LYS A 134 30.58 1.61 4.41
C LYS A 134 30.15 1.64 5.87
N ALA A 135 29.67 2.79 6.36
CA ALA A 135 29.15 2.91 7.73
C ALA A 135 27.90 2.05 7.95
N LEU A 136 27.02 1.98 6.94
CA LEU A 136 25.77 1.21 7.00
C LEU A 136 25.98 -0.30 7.08
N ARG A 137 27.14 -0.82 6.65
CA ARG A 137 27.44 -2.27 6.76
C ARG A 137 27.48 -2.74 8.21
N SER A 138 27.92 -1.89 9.13
CA SER A 138 28.00 -2.18 10.56
C SER A 138 26.84 -1.57 11.35
N SER A 139 25.96 -0.80 10.70
CA SER A 139 24.80 -0.22 11.38
C SER A 139 23.79 -1.30 11.73
N THR A 140 23.36 -1.33 12.98
CA THR A 140 22.37 -2.28 13.49
C THR A 140 20.96 -1.70 13.65
N THR A 141 20.79 -0.40 13.35
CA THR A 141 19.55 0.34 13.63
C THR A 141 18.84 0.88 12.39
N VAL A 142 19.58 1.20 11.32
CA VAL A 142 19.00 1.75 10.08
C VAL A 142 18.25 0.65 9.33
N THR A 143 16.93 0.79 9.24
CA THR A 143 16.02 -0.15 8.57
C THR A 143 15.50 0.39 7.25
N HIS A 144 15.47 1.72 7.08
CA HIS A 144 14.98 2.39 5.88
C HIS A 144 16.06 3.31 5.32
N LEU A 145 16.39 3.09 4.06
CA LEU A 145 17.37 3.88 3.32
C LEU A 145 16.78 4.31 1.99
N ASP A 146 16.74 5.62 1.76
CA ASP A 146 16.29 6.20 0.50
C ASP A 146 17.46 6.96 -0.15
N LEU A 147 17.85 6.50 -1.33
CA LEU A 147 18.93 7.02 -2.17
C LEU A 147 18.41 7.38 -3.57
N SER A 148 17.10 7.61 -3.71
CA SER A 148 16.47 7.94 -4.99
C SER A 148 16.94 9.29 -5.55
N ASP A 149 16.90 9.43 -6.89
CA ASP A 149 17.24 10.66 -7.63
C ASP A 149 18.61 11.28 -7.29
N ASN A 150 19.65 10.46 -7.11
CA ASN A 150 21.01 10.92 -6.75
C ASN A 150 22.03 10.83 -7.88
N SER A 151 21.60 10.50 -9.10
CA SER A 151 22.49 10.27 -10.25
C SER A 151 23.55 9.19 -10.00
N ILE A 152 23.23 8.19 -9.18
CA ILE A 152 24.15 7.11 -8.79
C ILE A 152 24.37 6.18 -9.98
N GLY A 153 25.64 5.86 -10.30
CA GLY A 153 26.01 5.01 -11.43
C GLY A 153 26.50 3.61 -11.05
N ASP A 154 26.94 2.85 -12.06
CA ASP A 154 27.42 1.47 -11.91
C ASP A 154 28.66 1.32 -11.00
N LYS A 155 29.49 2.36 -10.90
CA LYS A 155 30.66 2.35 -10.00
C LYS A 155 30.20 2.23 -8.55
N GLU A 156 29.17 2.99 -8.20
CA GLU A 156 28.57 3.02 -6.87
C GLU A 156 27.66 1.80 -6.62
N ALA A 157 27.02 1.26 -7.67
CA ALA A 157 26.24 0.02 -7.59
C ALA A 157 27.03 -1.14 -6.96
N LYS A 158 28.35 -1.21 -7.21
CA LYS A 158 29.24 -2.19 -6.56
C LYS A 158 29.30 -2.01 -5.04
N TYR A 159 29.28 -0.78 -4.55
CA TYR A 159 29.27 -0.51 -3.11
C TYR A 159 27.91 -0.85 -2.50
N ILE A 160 26.82 -0.60 -3.23
CA ILE A 160 25.45 -0.97 -2.85
C ILE A 160 25.31 -2.50 -2.79
N GLY A 161 25.73 -3.23 -3.83
CA GLY A 161 25.72 -4.69 -3.82
C GLY A 161 26.52 -5.29 -2.66
N LYS A 162 27.67 -4.68 -2.31
CA LYS A 162 28.44 -5.07 -1.11
C LYS A 162 27.73 -4.74 0.20
N LEU A 163 27.02 -3.62 0.29
CA LEU A 163 26.18 -3.30 1.44
C LEU A 163 25.10 -4.37 1.60
N LEU A 164 24.36 -4.66 0.54
CA LEU A 164 23.27 -5.64 0.54
C LEU A 164 23.75 -7.06 0.87
N ALA A 165 24.95 -7.45 0.44
CA ALA A 165 25.50 -8.76 0.80
C ALA A 165 25.88 -8.91 2.28
N GLN A 166 26.12 -7.80 2.99
CA GLN A 166 26.67 -7.78 4.35
C GLN A 166 25.68 -7.31 5.41
N ASN A 167 24.82 -6.36 5.07
CA ASN A 167 23.86 -5.78 5.98
C ASN A 167 22.60 -6.66 6.07
N THR A 168 22.21 -6.98 7.31
CA THR A 168 21.06 -7.82 7.64
C THR A 168 19.97 -7.06 8.41
N VAL A 169 19.94 -5.72 8.28
CA VAL A 169 19.04 -4.85 9.05
C VAL A 169 18.14 -4.00 8.15
N ILE A 170 18.66 -3.51 7.02
CA ILE A 170 17.89 -2.69 6.07
C ILE A 170 16.77 -3.53 5.48
N GLN A 171 15.54 -3.08 5.68
CA GLN A 171 14.29 -3.72 5.24
C GLN A 171 13.65 -2.97 4.06
N TYR A 172 13.90 -1.66 3.97
CA TYR A 172 13.41 -0.79 2.89
C TYR A 172 14.60 -0.10 2.22
N LEU A 173 14.67 -0.22 0.89
CA LEU A 173 15.67 0.45 0.09
C LEU A 173 15.04 1.08 -1.15
N ASP A 174 15.22 2.39 -1.32
CA ASP A 174 14.87 3.11 -2.54
C ASP A 174 16.12 3.53 -3.31
N LEU A 175 16.20 3.09 -4.55
CA LEU A 175 17.26 3.32 -5.53
C LEU A 175 16.70 3.88 -6.85
N SER A 176 15.45 4.35 -6.84
CA SER A 176 14.77 4.82 -8.03
C SER A 176 15.38 6.11 -8.61
N GLY A 177 15.17 6.36 -9.91
CA GLY A 177 15.61 7.60 -10.55
C GLY A 177 17.14 7.78 -10.60
N ASN A 178 17.90 6.69 -10.69
CA ASN A 178 19.36 6.72 -10.76
C ASN A 178 19.87 6.35 -12.16
N LEU A 179 21.19 6.22 -12.31
CA LEU A 179 21.86 5.98 -13.60
C LEU A 179 22.43 4.56 -13.69
N PHE A 180 21.76 3.59 -13.05
CA PHE A 180 22.21 2.21 -13.10
C PHE A 180 21.93 1.59 -14.47
N SER A 181 22.95 0.97 -15.06
CA SER A 181 22.83 0.16 -16.27
C SER A 181 22.62 -1.31 -15.94
N ALA A 182 22.58 -2.17 -16.97
CA ALA A 182 22.66 -3.62 -16.82
C ALA A 182 23.83 -4.09 -15.92
N SER A 183 24.96 -3.38 -15.90
CA SER A 183 26.09 -3.74 -15.03
C SER A 183 25.77 -3.46 -13.57
N GLY A 184 25.22 -2.28 -13.26
CA GLY A 184 24.78 -1.93 -11.91
C GLY A 184 23.68 -2.88 -11.40
N ALA A 185 22.71 -3.21 -12.26
CA ALA A 185 21.68 -4.21 -11.96
C ALA A 185 22.28 -5.54 -11.52
N LYS A 186 23.30 -6.04 -12.23
CA LYS A 186 23.99 -7.28 -11.90
C LYS A 186 24.68 -7.22 -10.54
N ASP A 187 25.35 -6.12 -10.22
CA ASP A 187 26.04 -5.94 -8.94
C ASP A 187 25.05 -5.87 -7.76
N ILE A 188 23.93 -5.16 -7.94
CA ILE A 188 22.86 -5.06 -6.94
C ILE A 188 22.16 -6.42 -6.76
N ALA A 189 21.75 -7.07 -7.85
CA ALA A 189 21.11 -8.37 -7.83
C ALA A 189 22.00 -9.42 -7.14
N LYS A 190 23.31 -9.41 -7.40
CA LYS A 190 24.28 -10.29 -6.74
C LYS A 190 24.33 -10.07 -5.22
N GLY A 191 24.25 -8.82 -4.78
CA GLY A 191 24.19 -8.49 -3.35
C GLY A 191 22.92 -9.00 -2.65
N LEU A 192 21.82 -9.10 -3.39
CA LEU A 192 20.52 -9.52 -2.87
C LEU A 192 20.31 -11.03 -2.83
N GLU A 193 21.06 -11.84 -3.61
CA GLU A 193 20.81 -13.29 -3.73
C GLU A 193 20.66 -14.00 -2.38
N ASN A 194 21.50 -13.64 -1.41
CA ASN A 194 21.51 -14.22 -0.06
C ASN A 194 21.12 -13.22 1.04
N ASN A 195 20.61 -12.04 0.67
CA ASN A 195 20.17 -11.06 1.67
C ASN A 195 18.93 -11.58 2.42
N THR A 196 18.98 -11.54 3.75
CA THR A 196 17.95 -12.09 4.65
C THR A 196 17.08 -11.03 5.33
N ALA A 197 17.29 -9.76 5.01
CA ALA A 197 16.64 -8.64 5.68
C ALA A 197 15.71 -7.81 4.78
N LEU A 198 16.13 -7.51 3.55
CA LEU A 198 15.44 -6.58 2.67
C LEU A 198 14.08 -7.13 2.25
N ARG A 199 13.02 -6.37 2.56
CA ARG A 199 11.63 -6.69 2.26
C ARG A 199 11.09 -5.89 1.08
N ARG A 200 11.51 -4.63 0.96
CA ARG A 200 11.02 -3.67 -0.05
C ARG A 200 12.19 -3.06 -0.81
N LEU A 201 12.16 -3.19 -2.13
CA LEU A 201 13.13 -2.60 -3.03
C LEU A 201 12.41 -1.78 -4.12
N PHE A 202 12.64 -0.48 -4.13
CA PHE A 202 12.22 0.41 -5.20
C PHE A 202 13.44 0.73 -6.04
N ILE A 203 13.38 0.43 -7.34
CA ILE A 203 14.53 0.61 -8.25
C ILE A 203 14.07 0.98 -9.67
N GLN A 204 12.87 1.51 -9.77
CA GLN A 204 12.30 2.05 -11.00
C GLN A 204 13.09 3.25 -11.52
N GLY A 205 12.95 3.61 -12.79
CA GLY A 205 13.59 4.83 -13.28
C GLY A 205 15.09 4.69 -13.55
N ASN A 206 15.55 3.51 -13.97
CA ASN A 206 16.95 3.20 -14.30
C ASN A 206 17.05 2.66 -15.75
N ASN A 207 18.23 2.22 -16.19
CA ASN A 207 18.44 1.73 -17.57
C ASN A 207 18.99 0.29 -17.59
N PHE A 208 18.27 -0.61 -16.93
CA PHE A 208 18.69 -2.00 -16.74
C PHE A 208 18.73 -2.84 -18.01
N LEU A 209 17.87 -2.54 -18.98
CA LEU A 209 17.72 -3.33 -20.21
C LEU A 209 17.38 -4.80 -19.92
N ALA A 210 17.27 -5.63 -20.95
CA ALA A 210 17.00 -7.07 -20.80
C ALA A 210 17.99 -7.78 -19.87
N LYS A 211 19.29 -7.44 -19.95
CA LYS A 211 20.35 -8.03 -19.13
C LYS A 211 20.14 -7.80 -17.63
N GLY A 212 19.64 -6.63 -17.23
CA GLY A 212 19.31 -6.37 -15.84
C GLY A 212 18.10 -7.18 -15.37
N GLY A 213 17.07 -7.32 -16.22
CA GLY A 213 15.92 -8.20 -15.95
C GLY A 213 16.34 -9.67 -15.75
N VAL A 214 17.27 -10.16 -16.56
CA VAL A 214 17.87 -11.49 -16.40
C VAL A 214 18.62 -11.63 -15.06
N ALA A 215 19.37 -10.60 -14.65
CA ALA A 215 20.07 -10.59 -13.37
C ALA A 215 19.09 -10.64 -12.18
N PHE A 216 18.04 -9.82 -12.20
CA PHE A 216 17.00 -9.84 -11.16
C PHE A 216 16.19 -11.13 -11.17
N GLY A 217 15.91 -11.73 -12.34
CA GLY A 217 15.27 -13.04 -12.42
C GLY A 217 16.08 -14.12 -11.69
N LYS A 218 17.38 -14.22 -11.95
CA LYS A 218 18.27 -15.16 -11.23
C LYS A 218 18.31 -14.91 -9.73
N MET A 219 18.29 -13.63 -9.32
CA MET A 219 18.25 -13.26 -7.90
C MET A 219 16.93 -13.69 -7.26
N LEU A 220 15.79 -13.44 -7.89
CA LEU A 220 14.46 -13.81 -7.39
C LEU A 220 14.25 -15.33 -7.29
N GLU A 221 14.96 -16.15 -8.07
CA GLU A 221 14.93 -17.61 -7.89
C GLU A 221 15.55 -18.05 -6.56
N LYS A 222 16.55 -17.30 -6.06
CA LYS A 222 17.30 -17.64 -4.84
C LYS A 222 16.80 -16.91 -3.60
N ASN A 223 16.44 -15.64 -3.74
CA ASN A 223 16.06 -14.80 -2.62
C ASN A 223 14.70 -15.23 -2.05
N LYS A 224 14.66 -15.42 -0.73
CA LYS A 224 13.49 -15.89 0.03
C LYS A 224 12.97 -14.85 1.02
N THR A 225 13.32 -13.58 0.81
CA THR A 225 13.16 -12.52 1.80
C THR A 225 12.38 -11.35 1.24
N LEU A 226 12.64 -10.99 -0.03
CA LEU A 226 12.09 -9.82 -0.69
C LEU A 226 10.61 -10.06 -0.98
N GLN A 227 9.78 -9.15 -0.45
CA GLN A 227 8.32 -9.20 -0.56
C GLN A 227 7.80 -8.21 -1.60
N HIS A 228 8.51 -7.10 -1.82
CA HIS A 228 8.11 -6.07 -2.76
C HIS A 228 9.30 -5.65 -3.62
N ILE A 229 9.12 -5.64 -4.93
CA ILE A 229 10.08 -5.08 -5.86
C ILE A 229 9.37 -4.30 -6.96
N ASP A 230 9.85 -3.08 -7.21
CA ASP A 230 9.44 -2.27 -8.34
C ASP A 230 10.60 -2.08 -9.32
N LEU A 231 10.44 -2.67 -10.51
CA LEU A 231 11.37 -2.60 -11.64
C LEU A 231 10.83 -1.72 -12.77
N GLY A 232 9.87 -0.82 -12.49
CA GLY A 232 9.28 0.06 -13.49
C GLY A 232 10.31 0.92 -14.25
N PHE A 233 9.99 1.34 -15.47
CA PHE A 233 10.80 2.25 -16.30
C PHE A 233 12.27 1.82 -16.39
N ASN A 234 12.51 0.57 -16.79
CA ASN A 234 13.86 -0.01 -16.86
C ASN A 234 14.21 -0.61 -18.23
N ARG A 235 13.28 -0.50 -19.20
CA ARG A 235 13.43 -1.00 -20.57
C ARG A 235 13.82 -2.48 -20.63
N LEU A 236 13.21 -3.29 -19.76
CA LEU A 236 13.57 -4.71 -19.64
C LEU A 236 13.29 -5.51 -20.92
N GLY A 237 12.28 -5.12 -21.69
CA GLY A 237 11.86 -5.84 -22.89
C GLY A 237 11.35 -7.25 -22.61
N SER A 238 10.89 -7.93 -23.66
CA SER A 238 10.32 -9.29 -23.55
C SER A 238 11.31 -10.31 -22.94
N GLU A 239 12.61 -10.22 -23.26
CA GLU A 239 13.64 -11.11 -22.73
C GLU A 239 13.80 -10.95 -21.20
N GLY A 240 13.93 -9.71 -20.72
CA GLY A 240 14.05 -9.41 -19.29
C GLY A 240 12.83 -9.86 -18.51
N ILE A 241 11.62 -9.57 -19.02
CA ILE A 241 10.36 -10.02 -18.41
C ILE A 241 10.26 -11.55 -18.42
N THR A 242 10.66 -12.22 -19.49
CA THR A 242 10.65 -13.69 -19.57
C THR A 242 11.51 -14.32 -18.48
N ALA A 243 12.68 -13.75 -18.20
CA ALA A 243 13.54 -14.21 -17.10
C ALA A 243 12.91 -14.00 -15.72
N LEU A 244 12.27 -12.85 -15.50
CA LEU A 244 11.53 -12.57 -14.26
C LEU A 244 10.34 -13.52 -14.10
N ALA A 245 9.56 -13.75 -15.15
CA ALA A 245 8.42 -14.67 -15.14
C ALA A 245 8.83 -16.11 -14.80
N LYS A 246 9.97 -16.60 -15.35
CA LYS A 246 10.53 -17.91 -14.99
C LYS A 246 10.83 -18.00 -13.49
N ALA A 247 11.40 -16.94 -12.91
CA ALA A 247 11.68 -16.88 -11.47
C ALA A 247 10.38 -16.88 -10.63
N LEU A 248 9.37 -16.11 -11.04
CA LEU A 248 8.10 -16.00 -10.33
C LEU A 248 7.32 -17.32 -10.25
N LYS A 249 7.49 -18.24 -11.21
CA LYS A 249 6.90 -19.58 -11.14
C LYS A 249 7.33 -20.33 -9.86
N ARG A 250 8.54 -20.05 -9.35
CA ARG A 250 9.15 -20.73 -8.20
C ARG A 250 9.29 -19.87 -6.96
N ASN A 251 9.33 -18.55 -7.10
CA ASN A 251 9.42 -17.65 -5.95
C ASN A 251 8.16 -17.80 -5.06
N ARG A 252 8.38 -17.84 -3.74
CA ARG A 252 7.33 -18.04 -2.71
C ARG A 252 7.33 -16.96 -1.63
N CYS A 253 8.00 -15.84 -1.85
CA CYS A 253 8.08 -14.75 -0.88
C CYS A 253 7.61 -13.40 -1.45
N LEU A 254 7.71 -13.21 -2.77
CA LEU A 254 7.33 -11.95 -3.40
C LEU A 254 5.80 -11.80 -3.45
N GLU A 255 5.30 -10.76 -2.81
CA GLU A 255 3.88 -10.43 -2.65
C GLU A 255 3.45 -9.29 -3.59
N SER A 256 4.37 -8.37 -3.92
CA SER A 256 4.12 -7.21 -4.78
C SER A 256 5.18 -7.08 -5.86
N PHE A 257 4.73 -6.90 -7.11
CA PHE A 257 5.62 -6.82 -8.26
C PHE A 257 5.23 -5.69 -9.22
N GLY A 258 6.14 -4.72 -9.39
CA GLY A 258 6.00 -3.58 -10.29
C GLY A 258 6.85 -3.71 -11.55
N LEU A 259 6.22 -3.51 -12.71
CA LEU A 259 6.82 -3.63 -14.04
C LEU A 259 6.45 -2.48 -14.98
N ASP A 260 5.93 -1.37 -14.48
CA ASP A 260 5.52 -0.22 -15.30
C ASP A 260 6.52 0.13 -16.42
N LEU A 261 6.05 0.46 -17.63
CA LEU A 261 6.91 0.95 -18.74
C LEU A 261 8.16 0.09 -19.00
N ASN A 262 7.98 -1.21 -19.26
CA ASN A 262 9.09 -2.13 -19.53
C ASN A 262 9.02 -2.85 -20.89
N GLU A 263 8.12 -2.44 -21.78
CA GLU A 263 8.03 -3.00 -23.14
C GLU A 263 7.89 -4.53 -23.13
N MET A 264 7.06 -5.07 -22.23
CA MET A 264 6.84 -6.51 -22.05
C MET A 264 6.51 -7.22 -23.38
N GLY A 265 5.64 -6.60 -24.18
CA GLY A 265 5.23 -7.13 -25.47
C GLY A 265 4.55 -8.50 -25.38
N PHE A 266 4.31 -9.10 -26.54
CA PHE A 266 3.55 -10.35 -26.65
C PHE A 266 4.23 -11.54 -25.94
N GLU A 267 5.50 -11.81 -26.24
CA GLU A 267 6.24 -12.95 -25.67
C GLU A 267 6.42 -12.81 -24.15
N GLY A 268 6.78 -11.60 -23.68
CA GLY A 268 6.91 -11.34 -22.24
C GLY A 268 5.58 -11.54 -21.52
N THR A 269 4.46 -11.12 -22.12
CA THR A 269 3.13 -11.29 -21.54
C THR A 269 2.72 -12.75 -21.45
N LEU A 270 2.98 -13.56 -22.48
CA LEU A 270 2.71 -15.00 -22.46
C LEU A 270 3.41 -15.66 -21.27
N MET A 271 4.72 -15.41 -21.15
CA MET A 271 5.54 -15.98 -20.08
C MET A 271 5.07 -15.50 -18.71
N PHE A 272 4.68 -14.22 -18.60
CA PHE A 272 4.15 -13.64 -17.37
C PHE A 272 2.80 -14.24 -16.98
N ALA A 273 1.88 -14.45 -17.92
CA ALA A 273 0.60 -15.13 -17.70
C ALA A 273 0.81 -16.56 -17.19
N GLU A 274 1.74 -17.32 -17.80
CA GLU A 274 2.10 -18.65 -17.28
C GLU A 274 2.63 -18.60 -15.85
N ALA A 275 3.39 -17.56 -15.49
CA ALA A 275 3.87 -17.36 -14.13
C ALA A 275 2.71 -17.08 -13.18
N MET A 276 1.75 -16.23 -13.55
CA MET A 276 0.57 -15.92 -12.72
C MET A 276 -0.33 -17.13 -12.50
N ARG A 277 -0.44 -18.03 -13.49
CA ARG A 277 -1.19 -19.29 -13.33
C ARG A 277 -0.62 -20.19 -12.22
N LEU A 278 0.71 -20.18 -12.05
CA LEU A 278 1.43 -21.06 -11.13
C LEU A 278 1.78 -20.40 -9.80
N ASN A 279 1.99 -19.09 -9.78
CA ASN A 279 2.34 -18.35 -8.57
C ASN A 279 1.15 -18.28 -7.62
N ARG A 280 1.39 -18.57 -6.33
CA ARG A 280 0.39 -18.61 -5.26
C ARG A 280 0.78 -17.69 -4.09
N VAL A 281 1.53 -16.63 -4.36
CA VAL A 281 2.02 -15.70 -3.32
C VAL A 281 1.77 -14.25 -3.72
N LEU A 282 1.96 -13.90 -5.00
CA LEU A 282 1.71 -12.56 -5.51
C LEU A 282 0.25 -12.16 -5.25
N THR A 283 0.12 -10.99 -4.65
CA THR A 283 -1.16 -10.36 -4.31
C THR A 283 -1.35 -9.04 -5.06
N HIS A 284 -0.26 -8.32 -5.36
CA HIS A 284 -0.28 -7.04 -6.06
C HIS A 284 0.60 -7.10 -7.30
N VAL A 285 -0.01 -6.88 -8.46
CA VAL A 285 0.65 -6.94 -9.76
C VAL A 285 0.41 -5.63 -10.50
N TYR A 286 1.50 -4.90 -10.76
CA TYR A 286 1.48 -3.66 -11.52
C TYR A 286 2.19 -3.87 -12.86
N VAL A 287 1.43 -3.91 -13.95
CA VAL A 287 1.95 -4.00 -15.31
C VAL A 287 1.49 -2.85 -16.21
N PRO A 288 1.42 -1.59 -15.73
CA PRO A 288 0.97 -0.50 -16.58
C PRO A 288 1.95 -0.24 -17.74
N ARG A 289 1.42 0.19 -18.88
CA ARG A 289 2.19 0.67 -20.05
C ARG A 289 3.24 -0.32 -20.54
N ASN A 290 2.84 -1.57 -20.70
CA ASN A 290 3.72 -2.69 -21.06
C ASN A 290 3.44 -3.29 -22.45
N ASN A 291 2.56 -2.68 -23.23
CA ASN A 291 2.18 -3.14 -24.56
C ASN A 291 1.62 -4.58 -24.52
N VAL A 292 0.79 -4.90 -23.53
CA VAL A 292 0.14 -6.20 -23.37
C VAL A 292 -0.79 -6.51 -24.55
N GLY A 293 -1.63 -5.55 -24.94
CA GLY A 293 -2.61 -5.68 -26.03
C GLY A 293 -3.70 -6.73 -25.77
N ASP A 294 -4.63 -6.89 -26.72
CA ASP A 294 -5.78 -7.79 -26.58
C ASP A 294 -5.38 -9.26 -26.37
N LYS A 295 -4.53 -9.80 -27.25
CA LYS A 295 -4.06 -11.20 -27.13
C LYS A 295 -3.32 -11.47 -25.82
N GLY A 296 -2.51 -10.50 -25.39
CA GLY A 296 -1.77 -10.61 -24.13
C GLY A 296 -2.70 -10.63 -22.93
N VAL A 297 -3.71 -9.75 -22.91
CA VAL A 297 -4.70 -9.74 -21.81
C VAL A 297 -5.58 -11.00 -21.85
N THR A 298 -5.87 -11.58 -23.03
CA THR A 298 -6.56 -12.87 -23.13
C THR A 298 -5.84 -13.97 -22.34
N TRP A 299 -4.52 -14.07 -22.49
CA TRP A 299 -3.74 -15.06 -21.75
C TRP A 299 -3.65 -14.75 -20.25
N LEU A 300 -3.44 -13.48 -19.91
CA LEU A 300 -3.37 -13.07 -18.51
C LEU A 300 -4.70 -13.32 -17.80
N ALA A 301 -5.82 -12.98 -18.43
CA ALA A 301 -7.16 -13.26 -17.95
C ALA A 301 -7.36 -14.76 -17.72
N ALA A 302 -7.10 -15.60 -18.73
CA ALA A 302 -7.23 -17.05 -18.62
C ALA A 302 -6.35 -17.64 -17.49
N ALA A 303 -5.13 -17.13 -17.32
CA ALA A 303 -4.25 -17.53 -16.23
C ALA A 303 -4.80 -17.16 -14.85
N LEU A 304 -5.41 -15.97 -14.73
CA LEU A 304 -5.92 -15.43 -13.47
C LEU A 304 -7.30 -15.96 -13.08
N GLN A 305 -8.09 -16.52 -14.00
CA GLN A 305 -9.37 -17.15 -13.66
C GLN A 305 -9.23 -18.21 -12.55
N ASN A 306 -8.13 -18.96 -12.55
CA ASN A 306 -7.82 -20.00 -11.54
C ASN A 306 -6.78 -19.55 -10.50
N ASN A 307 -6.36 -18.28 -10.52
CA ASN A 307 -5.47 -17.72 -9.52
C ASN A 307 -6.29 -17.25 -8.30
N SER A 308 -5.85 -17.68 -7.12
CA SER A 308 -6.54 -17.44 -5.85
C SER A 308 -5.80 -16.49 -4.90
N THR A 309 -4.77 -15.78 -5.39
CA THR A 309 -3.92 -14.90 -4.57
C THR A 309 -3.88 -13.45 -5.01
N VAL A 310 -3.93 -13.17 -6.31
CA VAL A 310 -3.90 -11.82 -6.87
C VAL A 310 -5.18 -11.07 -6.47
N ARG A 311 -4.99 -9.95 -5.77
CA ARG A 311 -6.05 -9.07 -5.27
C ARG A 311 -6.07 -7.73 -5.99
N TYR A 312 -4.90 -7.23 -6.38
CA TYR A 312 -4.73 -5.96 -7.07
C TYR A 312 -4.05 -6.22 -8.41
N LEU A 313 -4.72 -5.85 -9.49
CA LEU A 313 -4.20 -5.94 -10.86
C LEU A 313 -4.29 -4.59 -11.54
N ASP A 314 -3.14 -4.07 -11.95
CA ASP A 314 -3.04 -2.84 -12.72
C ASP A 314 -2.55 -3.09 -14.13
N LEU A 315 -3.44 -2.80 -15.09
CA LEU A 315 -3.25 -2.95 -16.52
C LEU A 315 -3.35 -1.60 -17.24
N GLU A 316 -3.15 -0.46 -16.56
CA GLU A 316 -3.24 0.86 -17.18
C GLU A 316 -2.40 0.97 -18.47
N GLY A 317 -2.93 1.62 -19.51
CA GLY A 317 -2.15 2.03 -20.68
C GLY A 317 -1.58 0.86 -21.51
N ASN A 318 -2.29 -0.24 -21.63
CA ASN A 318 -1.81 -1.47 -22.28
C ASN A 318 -2.38 -1.71 -23.69
N SER A 319 -3.03 -0.71 -24.28
CA SER A 319 -3.61 -0.77 -25.63
C SER A 319 -4.64 -1.88 -25.83
N ILE A 320 -5.39 -2.23 -24.78
CA ILE A 320 -6.49 -3.21 -24.83
C ILE A 320 -7.72 -2.55 -25.49
N GLY A 321 -8.32 -3.22 -26.47
CA GLY A 321 -9.45 -2.70 -27.25
C GLY A 321 -9.07 -1.87 -28.49
N THR A 322 -7.79 -1.88 -28.86
CA THR A 322 -7.28 -1.03 -29.95
C THR A 322 -7.94 -1.39 -31.28
N ARG A 323 -8.32 -0.37 -32.07
CA ARG A 323 -9.02 -0.51 -33.37
C ARG A 323 -10.37 -1.23 -33.27
N GLY A 324 -11.04 -1.16 -32.13
CA GLY A 324 -12.35 -1.79 -31.92
C GLY A 324 -12.29 -3.30 -31.73
N ASN A 325 -11.12 -3.84 -31.38
CA ASN A 325 -10.98 -5.25 -31.04
C ASN A 325 -11.73 -5.56 -29.73
N THR A 326 -12.64 -6.53 -29.73
CA THR A 326 -13.43 -6.88 -28.55
C THR A 326 -12.79 -7.99 -27.71
N GLU A 327 -11.81 -8.71 -28.25
CA GLU A 327 -11.22 -9.91 -27.63
C GLU A 327 -10.70 -9.62 -26.21
N GLY A 328 -9.99 -8.49 -26.03
CA GLY A 328 -9.46 -8.12 -24.72
C GLY A 328 -10.54 -7.77 -23.71
N GLY A 329 -11.61 -7.09 -24.14
CA GLY A 329 -12.77 -6.76 -23.31
C GLY A 329 -13.55 -8.00 -22.88
N GLU A 330 -13.78 -8.93 -23.80
CA GLU A 330 -14.42 -10.23 -23.54
C GLU A 330 -13.60 -11.09 -22.57
N ALA A 331 -12.28 -11.13 -22.73
CA ALA A 331 -11.40 -11.85 -21.81
C ALA A 331 -11.41 -11.27 -20.40
N LEU A 332 -11.38 -9.93 -20.27
CA LEU A 332 -11.52 -9.24 -18.98
C LEU A 332 -12.88 -9.51 -18.35
N ALA A 333 -13.96 -9.53 -19.13
CA ALA A 333 -15.28 -9.90 -18.64
C ALA A 333 -15.31 -11.35 -18.11
N ALA A 334 -14.72 -12.30 -18.84
CA ALA A 334 -14.63 -13.69 -18.41
C ALA A 334 -13.81 -13.84 -17.10
N LEU A 335 -12.73 -13.06 -16.96
CA LEU A 335 -11.98 -12.98 -15.72
C LEU A 335 -12.84 -12.44 -14.57
N ILE A 336 -13.53 -11.32 -14.77
CA ILE A 336 -14.38 -10.71 -13.74
C ILE A 336 -15.49 -11.67 -13.32
N ARG A 337 -16.14 -12.36 -14.26
CA ARG A 337 -17.26 -13.26 -13.95
C ARG A 337 -16.85 -14.44 -13.07
N THR A 338 -15.66 -14.99 -13.29
CA THR A 338 -15.23 -16.25 -12.67
C THR A 338 -14.27 -16.08 -11.51
N ASN A 339 -13.43 -15.03 -11.53
CA ASN A 339 -12.46 -14.81 -10.47
C ASN A 339 -13.10 -14.16 -9.25
N THR A 340 -12.94 -14.80 -8.11
CA THR A 340 -13.48 -14.36 -6.81
C THR A 340 -12.43 -13.75 -5.87
N THR A 341 -11.23 -13.49 -6.36
CA THR A 341 -10.07 -13.06 -5.53
C THR A 341 -9.69 -11.60 -5.79
N ILE A 342 -9.71 -11.16 -7.05
CA ILE A 342 -9.38 -9.80 -7.45
C ILE A 342 -10.40 -8.84 -6.83
N ARG A 343 -9.86 -7.83 -6.13
CA ARG A 343 -10.61 -6.77 -5.46
C ARG A 343 -10.46 -5.45 -6.19
N VAL A 344 -9.31 -5.20 -6.80
CA VAL A 344 -9.02 -3.98 -7.54
C VAL A 344 -8.52 -4.31 -8.93
N LEU A 345 -9.19 -3.75 -9.93
CA LEU A 345 -8.80 -3.84 -11.34
C LEU A 345 -8.68 -2.43 -11.92
N ASN A 346 -7.47 -2.04 -12.30
CA ASN A 346 -7.20 -0.78 -13.00
C ASN A 346 -7.03 -1.03 -14.50
N LEU A 347 -7.90 -0.42 -15.31
CA LEU A 347 -7.88 -0.49 -16.78
C LEU A 347 -7.68 0.89 -17.42
N THR A 348 -7.27 1.89 -16.64
CA THR A 348 -7.09 3.29 -17.10
C THR A 348 -6.35 3.36 -18.44
N ALA A 349 -6.74 4.29 -19.31
CA ALA A 349 -6.05 4.54 -20.59
C ALA A 349 -5.95 3.30 -21.50
N ASN A 350 -6.93 2.39 -21.45
CA ASN A 350 -7.11 1.34 -22.46
C ASN A 350 -8.37 1.62 -23.26
N PRO A 351 -8.36 1.64 -24.60
CA PRO A 351 -9.55 1.89 -25.42
C PRO A 351 -10.53 0.71 -25.43
N ILE A 352 -11.02 0.30 -24.25
CA ILE A 352 -11.97 -0.81 -24.04
C ILE A 352 -13.23 -0.63 -24.90
N GLY A 353 -13.70 0.61 -25.06
CA GLY A 353 -14.85 0.93 -25.89
C GLY A 353 -16.18 0.43 -25.33
N ASP A 354 -17.25 0.66 -26.08
CA ASP A 354 -18.60 0.26 -25.66
C ASP A 354 -18.77 -1.26 -25.60
N GLU A 355 -18.30 -2.01 -26.59
CA GLU A 355 -18.44 -3.48 -26.61
C GLU A 355 -17.73 -4.15 -25.43
N GLY A 356 -16.50 -3.71 -25.11
CA GLY A 356 -15.80 -4.17 -23.92
C GLY A 356 -16.51 -3.77 -22.63
N SER A 357 -17.10 -2.58 -22.59
CA SER A 357 -17.89 -2.11 -21.44
C SER A 357 -19.18 -2.90 -21.25
N LEU A 358 -19.85 -3.29 -22.34
CA LEU A 358 -21.02 -4.18 -22.33
C LEU A 358 -20.64 -5.55 -21.74
N ALA A 359 -19.53 -6.13 -22.19
CA ALA A 359 -19.05 -7.42 -21.68
C ALA A 359 -18.70 -7.34 -20.18
N ILE A 360 -17.96 -6.30 -19.76
CA ILE A 360 -17.64 -6.06 -18.36
C ILE A 360 -18.91 -5.85 -17.52
N ALA A 361 -19.87 -5.07 -18.02
CA ALA A 361 -21.13 -4.82 -17.34
C ALA A 361 -21.92 -6.11 -17.12
N ASP A 362 -21.99 -6.99 -18.12
CA ASP A 362 -22.64 -8.29 -17.97
C ASP A 362 -21.94 -9.17 -16.93
N ALA A 363 -20.60 -9.21 -16.93
CA ALA A 363 -19.82 -9.95 -15.93
C ALA A 363 -20.00 -9.41 -14.50
N LEU A 364 -20.17 -8.09 -14.34
CA LEU A 364 -20.42 -7.45 -13.03
C LEU A 364 -21.77 -7.83 -12.42
N ARG A 365 -22.73 -8.33 -13.20
CA ARG A 365 -24.01 -8.82 -12.64
C ARG A 365 -23.81 -10.06 -11.76
N ASP A 366 -22.87 -10.91 -12.14
CA ASP A 366 -22.56 -12.17 -11.44
C ASP A 366 -21.42 -12.00 -10.43
N ASN A 367 -20.48 -11.09 -10.69
CA ASN A 367 -19.35 -10.89 -9.80
C ASN A 367 -19.77 -10.24 -8.48
N THR A 368 -19.37 -10.86 -7.37
CA THR A 368 -19.70 -10.40 -6.01
C THR A 368 -18.45 -10.09 -5.18
N THR A 369 -17.28 -9.95 -5.82
CA THR A 369 -16.00 -9.81 -5.11
C THR A 369 -15.19 -8.58 -5.51
N LEU A 370 -15.33 -8.09 -6.74
CA LEU A 370 -14.63 -6.91 -7.22
C LEU A 370 -15.16 -5.67 -6.48
N GLU A 371 -14.24 -4.91 -5.88
CA GLU A 371 -14.55 -3.76 -5.02
C GLU A 371 -14.21 -2.44 -5.70
N LYS A 372 -13.19 -2.43 -6.55
CA LYS A 372 -12.75 -1.23 -7.27
C LYS A 372 -12.48 -1.55 -8.73
N LEU A 373 -13.15 -0.81 -9.61
CA LEU A 373 -12.96 -0.87 -11.06
C LEU A 373 -12.63 0.54 -11.56
N ILE A 374 -11.51 0.67 -12.27
CA ILE A 374 -11.06 1.95 -12.80
C ILE A 374 -11.09 1.87 -14.33
N LEU A 375 -12.02 2.61 -14.93
CA LEU A 375 -12.25 2.72 -16.38
C LEU A 375 -12.00 4.17 -16.85
N THR A 376 -11.03 4.85 -16.25
CA THR A 376 -10.65 6.22 -16.63
C THR A 376 -10.08 6.22 -18.05
N ASN A 377 -10.50 7.17 -18.89
CA ASN A 377 -10.00 7.32 -20.27
C ASN A 377 -10.04 5.99 -21.05
N CYS A 378 -11.21 5.35 -21.10
CA CYS A 378 -11.40 4.02 -21.71
C CYS A 378 -12.18 4.05 -23.04
N ASN A 379 -12.38 5.24 -23.61
CA ASN A 379 -13.16 5.47 -24.82
C ASN A 379 -14.62 4.95 -24.71
N ILE A 380 -15.23 5.11 -23.53
CA ILE A 380 -16.60 4.70 -23.26
C ILE A 380 -17.57 5.82 -23.68
N THR A 381 -18.61 5.47 -24.42
CA THR A 381 -19.68 6.40 -24.84
C THR A 381 -20.96 6.14 -24.06
N LEU A 382 -22.05 6.82 -24.45
CA LEU A 382 -23.39 6.62 -23.90
C LEU A 382 -23.81 5.13 -23.88
N ARG A 383 -23.52 4.36 -24.94
CA ARG A 383 -23.89 2.93 -25.00
C ARG A 383 -23.20 2.09 -23.93
N GLY A 384 -21.88 2.28 -23.78
CA GLY A 384 -21.10 1.55 -22.78
C GLY A 384 -21.55 1.89 -21.36
N ILE A 385 -21.86 3.17 -21.09
CA ILE A 385 -22.29 3.58 -19.75
C ILE A 385 -23.72 3.18 -19.41
N GLU A 386 -24.62 3.07 -20.38
CA GLU A 386 -25.96 2.52 -20.18
C GLU A 386 -25.88 1.07 -19.68
N ALA A 387 -25.01 0.25 -20.28
CA ALA A 387 -24.79 -1.13 -19.85
C ALA A 387 -24.22 -1.21 -18.43
N LEU A 388 -23.18 -0.42 -18.14
CA LEU A 388 -22.57 -0.34 -16.81
C LEU A 388 -23.57 0.16 -15.75
N SER A 389 -24.36 1.19 -16.05
CA SER A 389 -25.39 1.70 -15.13
C SER A 389 -26.44 0.64 -14.83
N SER A 390 -26.86 -0.11 -15.84
CA SER A 390 -27.83 -1.20 -15.70
C SER A 390 -27.31 -2.38 -14.85
N SER A 391 -26.01 -2.68 -14.89
CA SER A 391 -25.42 -3.72 -14.03
C SER A 391 -25.19 -3.21 -12.60
N LEU A 392 -24.80 -1.95 -12.44
CA LEU A 392 -24.58 -1.31 -11.15
C LEU A 392 -25.82 -1.33 -10.25
N LYS A 393 -27.04 -1.15 -10.79
CA LYS A 393 -28.28 -1.20 -10.00
C LYS A 393 -28.34 -2.39 -9.03
N ASN A 394 -27.89 -3.56 -9.49
CA ASN A 394 -27.94 -4.81 -8.72
C ASN A 394 -26.59 -5.29 -8.19
N ASN A 395 -25.47 -4.69 -8.61
CA ASN A 395 -24.15 -5.11 -8.13
C ASN A 395 -23.97 -4.76 -6.64
N LYS A 396 -23.57 -5.75 -5.83
CA LYS A 396 -23.48 -5.63 -4.37
C LYS A 396 -22.05 -5.51 -3.83
N SER A 397 -21.04 -5.63 -4.70
CA SER A 397 -19.64 -5.73 -4.29
C SER A 397 -18.81 -4.51 -4.64
N LEU A 398 -19.12 -3.86 -5.77
CA LEU A 398 -18.36 -2.75 -6.30
C LEU A 398 -18.63 -1.50 -5.45
N GLN A 399 -17.55 -0.96 -4.91
CA GLN A 399 -17.56 0.17 -3.98
C GLN A 399 -16.94 1.42 -4.60
N TYR A 400 -16.08 1.25 -5.58
CA TYR A 400 -15.46 2.36 -6.30
C TYR A 400 -15.50 2.12 -7.79
N LEU A 401 -15.97 3.12 -8.53
CA LEU A 401 -15.93 3.16 -9.99
C LEU A 401 -15.31 4.48 -10.44
N SER A 402 -14.31 4.43 -11.32
CA SER A 402 -13.87 5.60 -12.05
C SER A 402 -14.27 5.49 -13.51
N LEU A 403 -14.84 6.57 -14.03
CA LEU A 403 -15.20 6.78 -15.42
C LEU A 403 -14.73 8.15 -15.91
N ALA A 404 -13.83 8.80 -15.17
CA ALA A 404 -13.23 10.06 -15.57
C ALA A 404 -12.54 9.97 -16.93
N GLU A 405 -12.38 11.11 -17.59
CA GLU A 405 -11.75 11.26 -18.90
C GLU A 405 -12.39 10.41 -20.03
N ASN A 406 -13.66 10.00 -19.87
CA ASN A 406 -14.44 9.44 -20.98
C ASN A 406 -15.25 10.57 -21.65
N MET A 407 -14.65 11.21 -22.64
CA MET A 407 -15.15 12.46 -23.24
C MET A 407 -16.53 12.37 -23.91
N HIS A 408 -17.04 11.15 -24.16
CA HIS A 408 -18.25 10.91 -24.94
C HIS A 408 -19.41 10.28 -24.15
N LEU A 409 -19.38 10.39 -22.81
CA LEU A 409 -20.51 9.94 -21.98
C LEU A 409 -21.78 10.77 -22.20
N GLY A 410 -21.63 12.08 -22.45
CA GLY A 410 -22.73 13.04 -22.59
C GLY A 410 -23.51 13.26 -21.28
N THR A 411 -24.34 14.30 -21.23
CA THR A 411 -25.14 14.63 -20.03
C THR A 411 -26.07 13.48 -19.62
N GLU A 412 -26.65 12.79 -20.60
CA GLU A 412 -27.51 11.63 -20.39
C GLU A 412 -26.78 10.48 -19.68
N GLY A 413 -25.56 10.13 -20.13
CA GLY A 413 -24.77 9.06 -19.53
C GLY A 413 -24.46 9.31 -18.06
N HIS A 414 -24.20 10.57 -17.68
CA HIS A 414 -23.99 10.93 -16.28
C HIS A 414 -25.24 10.73 -15.43
N TRP A 415 -26.42 11.09 -15.97
CA TRP A 415 -27.70 10.89 -15.28
C TRP A 415 -28.07 9.42 -15.18
N LEU A 416 -27.73 8.57 -16.15
CA LEU A 416 -27.95 7.12 -16.08
C LEU A 416 -27.23 6.49 -14.88
N ILE A 417 -25.98 6.89 -14.63
CA ILE A 417 -25.24 6.43 -13.45
C ILE A 417 -25.88 6.98 -12.18
N ALA A 418 -26.23 8.26 -12.16
CA ALA A 418 -26.85 8.88 -10.99
C ALA A 418 -28.19 8.21 -10.63
N ASP A 419 -28.98 7.80 -11.62
CA ASP A 419 -30.21 7.02 -11.43
C ASP A 419 -29.90 5.61 -10.91
N ALA A 420 -28.91 4.92 -11.49
CA ALA A 420 -28.49 3.61 -11.00
C ALA A 420 -28.05 3.64 -9.53
N LEU A 421 -27.41 4.73 -9.09
CA LEU A 421 -27.02 4.92 -7.69
C LEU A 421 -28.19 5.09 -6.73
N ARG A 422 -29.39 5.44 -7.21
CA ARG A 422 -30.57 5.49 -6.34
C ARG A 422 -30.97 4.11 -5.85
N GLU A 423 -30.72 3.07 -6.65
CA GLU A 423 -31.00 1.67 -6.30
C GLU A 423 -29.77 0.96 -5.71
N ASN A 424 -28.57 1.32 -6.17
CA ASN A 424 -27.34 0.69 -5.69
C ASN A 424 -26.97 1.14 -4.27
N LEU A 425 -26.74 0.19 -3.36
CA LEU A 425 -26.31 0.44 -1.98
C LEU A 425 -24.82 0.17 -1.71
N ALA A 426 -24.08 -0.34 -2.70
CA ALA A 426 -22.70 -0.80 -2.53
C ALA A 426 -21.66 0.28 -2.84
N LEU A 427 -21.90 1.10 -3.88
CA LEU A 427 -20.95 2.09 -4.38
C LEU A 427 -20.83 3.26 -3.40
N LYS A 428 -19.60 3.62 -3.08
CA LYS A 428 -19.20 4.64 -2.10
C LYS A 428 -18.35 5.74 -2.74
N GLY A 429 -17.58 5.38 -3.78
CA GLY A 429 -16.80 6.32 -4.58
C GLY A 429 -17.17 6.24 -6.05
N LEU A 430 -17.38 7.39 -6.66
CA LEU A 430 -17.58 7.53 -8.11
C LEU A 430 -16.76 8.72 -8.60
N GLN A 431 -15.89 8.49 -9.58
CA GLN A 431 -15.11 9.53 -10.23
C GLN A 431 -15.64 9.75 -11.65
N LEU A 432 -16.07 10.97 -11.94
CA LEU A 432 -16.68 11.41 -13.21
C LEU A 432 -16.21 12.83 -13.55
N ASP A 433 -16.25 13.17 -14.83
CA ASP A 433 -15.99 14.53 -15.30
C ASP A 433 -17.29 15.35 -15.26
N TYR A 434 -17.34 16.40 -14.44
CA TYR A 434 -18.54 17.23 -14.28
C TYR A 434 -18.67 18.31 -15.36
N ASN A 435 -18.45 17.93 -16.62
CA ASN A 435 -18.48 18.83 -17.78
C ASN A 435 -19.90 18.96 -18.37
N VAL A 436 -20.90 19.28 -17.53
CA VAL A 436 -22.32 19.41 -17.93
C VAL A 436 -22.93 20.71 -17.41
N ASP A 437 -23.87 21.29 -18.15
CA ASP A 437 -24.47 22.60 -17.82
C ASP A 437 -25.15 22.62 -16.43
N ASP A 438 -25.63 21.46 -15.94
CA ASP A 438 -26.35 21.28 -14.67
C ASP A 438 -25.55 20.47 -13.62
N TRP A 439 -24.21 20.55 -13.68
CA TRP A 439 -23.32 19.68 -12.91
C TRP A 439 -23.55 19.70 -11.41
N GLN A 440 -24.00 20.81 -10.83
CA GLN A 440 -24.28 20.93 -9.39
C GLN A 440 -25.43 20.01 -8.96
N ARG A 441 -26.51 19.95 -9.76
CA ARG A 441 -27.66 19.08 -9.47
C ARG A 441 -27.28 17.61 -9.56
N LEU A 442 -26.56 17.26 -10.62
CA LEU A 442 -26.01 15.93 -10.81
C LEU A 442 -25.09 15.54 -9.64
N TYR A 443 -24.12 16.39 -9.31
CA TYR A 443 -23.18 16.19 -8.20
C TYR A 443 -23.94 15.97 -6.88
N ASN A 444 -24.91 16.83 -6.56
CA ASN A 444 -25.71 16.68 -5.34
C ASN A 444 -26.51 15.38 -5.31
N SER A 445 -27.10 14.96 -6.44
CA SER A 445 -27.81 13.67 -6.55
C SER A 445 -26.89 12.48 -6.30
N ILE A 446 -25.70 12.50 -6.90
CA ILE A 446 -24.67 11.46 -6.71
C ILE A 446 -24.19 11.46 -5.26
N GLN A 447 -23.78 12.61 -4.71
CA GLN A 447 -23.29 12.72 -3.33
C GLN A 447 -24.33 12.27 -2.31
N THR A 448 -25.61 12.57 -2.53
CA THR A 448 -26.70 12.09 -1.67
C THR A 448 -26.74 10.56 -1.65
N SER A 449 -26.66 9.93 -2.82
CA SER A 449 -26.68 8.46 -2.94
C SER A 449 -25.43 7.81 -2.33
N LEU A 450 -24.24 8.36 -2.60
CA LEU A 450 -22.98 7.86 -2.02
C LEU A 450 -22.95 8.04 -0.49
N THR A 451 -23.42 9.17 0.03
CA THR A 451 -23.53 9.43 1.47
C THR A 451 -24.49 8.45 2.12
N ARG A 452 -25.66 8.20 1.51
CA ARG A 452 -26.60 7.17 1.97
C ARG A 452 -25.93 5.80 2.02
N ASN A 453 -25.16 5.42 0.99
CA ASN A 453 -24.48 4.12 0.94
C ASN A 453 -23.39 4.00 2.00
N HIS A 454 -22.61 5.06 2.23
CA HIS A 454 -21.65 5.14 3.34
C HIS A 454 -22.32 4.97 4.70
N MET A 455 -23.44 5.66 4.92
CA MET A 455 -24.22 5.56 6.16
C MET A 455 -24.81 4.16 6.34
N HIS A 456 -25.38 3.58 5.27
CA HIS A 456 -25.91 2.21 5.28
C HIS A 456 -24.84 1.19 5.67
N GLN A 457 -23.64 1.27 5.08
CA GLN A 457 -22.52 0.41 5.46
C GLN A 457 -22.11 0.59 6.92
N ARG A 458 -22.06 1.85 7.40
CA ARG A 458 -21.71 2.15 8.80
C ARG A 458 -22.74 1.58 9.77
N THR A 459 -24.03 1.70 9.46
CA THR A 459 -25.11 1.12 10.27
C THR A 459 -25.01 -0.41 10.26
N LYS A 460 -24.85 -1.03 9.08
CA LYS A 460 -24.63 -2.49 8.95
C LYS A 460 -23.46 -2.97 9.80
N TYR A 461 -22.33 -2.25 9.76
CA TYR A 461 -21.17 -2.52 10.59
C TYR A 461 -21.47 -2.40 12.09
N SER A 462 -22.13 -1.32 12.51
CA SER A 462 -22.50 -1.09 13.91
C SER A 462 -23.43 -2.20 14.43
N THR A 463 -24.43 -2.59 13.65
CA THR A 463 -25.36 -3.69 13.97
C THR A 463 -24.60 -5.01 14.10
N ALA A 464 -23.68 -5.32 13.19
CA ALA A 464 -22.82 -6.50 13.29
C ALA A 464 -21.98 -6.49 14.58
N CYS A 465 -21.42 -5.35 14.97
CA CYS A 465 -20.71 -5.21 16.25
C CYS A 465 -21.63 -5.44 17.46
N HIS A 466 -22.86 -4.91 17.43
CA HIS A 466 -23.83 -5.14 18.51
C HIS A 466 -24.21 -6.63 18.63
N ILE A 467 -24.42 -7.33 17.50
CA ILE A 467 -24.64 -8.79 17.49
C ILE A 467 -23.49 -9.51 18.19
N LEU A 468 -22.24 -9.17 17.85
CA LEU A 468 -21.06 -9.79 18.46
C LEU A 468 -20.98 -9.56 19.97
N ILE A 469 -21.29 -8.34 20.42
CA ILE A 469 -21.29 -7.99 21.84
C ILE A 469 -22.38 -8.79 22.58
N ILE A 470 -23.62 -8.79 22.06
CA ILE A 470 -24.75 -9.51 22.68
C ILE A 470 -24.49 -11.01 22.69
N ALA A 471 -24.06 -11.59 21.57
CA ALA A 471 -23.70 -13.00 21.49
C ALA A 471 -22.62 -13.34 22.53
N ARG A 472 -21.59 -12.50 22.68
CA ARG A 472 -20.54 -12.69 23.69
C ARG A 472 -21.06 -12.64 25.12
N VAL A 473 -22.00 -11.74 25.45
CA VAL A 473 -22.63 -11.64 26.78
C VAL A 473 -23.47 -12.87 27.08
N LEU A 474 -24.29 -13.31 26.12
CA LEU A 474 -25.12 -14.51 26.25
C LEU A 474 -24.27 -15.79 26.40
N LEU A 475 -23.15 -15.88 25.68
CA LEU A 475 -22.28 -17.07 25.68
C LEU A 475 -21.29 -17.13 26.87
N ASN A 476 -20.89 -16.00 27.46
CA ASN A 476 -19.93 -15.97 28.58
C ASN A 476 -20.57 -15.83 29.98
N GLY A 477 -21.90 -15.73 30.07
CA GLY A 477 -22.64 -15.87 31.33
C GLY A 477 -22.26 -14.87 32.43
N ARG A 478 -22.84 -13.68 32.40
CA ARG A 478 -23.50 -13.15 33.60
C ARG A 478 -24.91 -12.74 33.20
N PRO A 479 -25.96 -13.16 33.94
CA PRO A 479 -27.32 -12.81 33.59
C PRO A 479 -27.47 -11.29 33.70
N LEU A 480 -27.91 -10.65 32.62
CA LEU A 480 -28.31 -9.25 32.62
C LEU A 480 -29.52 -9.11 33.56
N SER A 481 -29.29 -8.47 34.71
CA SER A 481 -30.36 -7.88 35.52
C SER A 481 -30.84 -6.60 34.84
N TYR A 482 -31.54 -6.74 33.72
CA TYR A 482 -32.40 -5.68 33.20
C TYR A 482 -33.81 -6.26 33.06
N GLY A 483 -34.80 -5.43 33.39
CA GLY A 483 -36.19 -5.78 33.68
C GLY A 483 -36.77 -6.90 32.81
N ARG A 484 -37.51 -7.79 33.47
CA ARG A 484 -38.17 -8.97 32.89
C ARG A 484 -38.87 -8.63 31.56
N PRO A 485 -38.56 -9.31 30.46
CA PRO A 485 -39.53 -9.52 29.40
C PRO A 485 -40.50 -10.62 29.84
N SER A 486 -41.79 -10.37 29.70
CA SER A 486 -42.88 -11.28 30.08
C SER A 486 -42.94 -12.48 29.13
N TRP A 487 -42.12 -13.49 29.39
CA TRP A 487 -42.24 -14.80 28.75
C TRP A 487 -42.63 -15.83 29.80
N SER A 488 -43.78 -16.46 29.58
CA SER A 488 -44.41 -17.50 30.41
C SER A 488 -43.70 -18.86 30.35
N SER A 489 -42.40 -18.90 30.11
CA SER A 489 -41.61 -20.14 30.18
C SER A 489 -41.09 -20.37 31.60
N THR A 490 -41.33 -21.58 32.11
CA THR A 490 -41.04 -21.96 33.50
C THR A 490 -39.52 -21.96 33.77
N ARG A 491 -39.15 -21.64 35.00
CA ARG A 491 -37.76 -21.53 35.50
C ARG A 491 -36.89 -22.75 35.17
N THR A 492 -37.51 -23.91 34.97
CA THR A 492 -36.90 -25.20 34.62
C THR A 492 -36.41 -25.26 33.17
N GLU A 493 -37.10 -24.61 32.23
CA GLU A 493 -36.67 -24.54 30.82
C GLU A 493 -35.45 -23.62 30.65
N ARG A 494 -35.41 -22.50 31.39
CA ARG A 494 -34.27 -21.57 31.40
C ARG A 494 -32.99 -22.20 31.97
N ALA A 495 -33.13 -23.01 33.02
CA ALA A 495 -32.01 -23.76 33.60
C ALA A 495 -31.50 -24.86 32.65
N ARG A 496 -32.39 -25.57 31.95
CA ARG A 496 -32.01 -26.58 30.95
C ARG A 496 -31.31 -25.97 29.73
N ALA A 497 -31.74 -24.78 29.28
CA ALA A 497 -31.06 -24.03 28.22
C ALA A 497 -29.65 -23.60 28.65
N SER A 498 -29.52 -23.03 29.85
CA SER A 498 -28.23 -22.55 30.37
C SER A 498 -27.19 -23.66 30.61
N VAL A 499 -27.64 -24.87 30.98
CA VAL A 499 -26.77 -26.05 31.17
C VAL A 499 -26.38 -26.68 29.83
N ARG A 500 -27.27 -26.68 28.81
CA ARG A 500 -26.91 -27.11 27.44
C ARG A 500 -25.91 -26.16 26.77
N LEU A 501 -26.06 -24.85 26.97
CA LEU A 501 -25.14 -23.81 26.49
C LEU A 501 -23.71 -23.94 27.05
N HIS A 502 -23.55 -24.40 28.29
CA HIS A 502 -22.23 -24.58 28.91
C HIS A 502 -21.46 -25.81 28.43
N ARG A 503 -22.14 -26.79 27.80
CA ARG A 503 -21.53 -28.03 27.30
C ARG A 503 -21.30 -28.04 25.78
N SER A 504 -21.93 -27.15 25.04
CA SER A 504 -21.75 -27.03 23.59
C SER A 504 -20.44 -26.30 23.27
N ARG A 505 -19.48 -27.01 22.67
CA ARG A 505 -18.28 -26.42 22.06
C ARG A 505 -18.52 -25.95 20.61
N ASN A 506 -19.75 -26.05 20.11
CA ASN A 506 -20.12 -25.80 18.71
C ASN A 506 -21.52 -25.17 18.60
N LEU A 507 -21.62 -24.02 17.93
CA LEU A 507 -22.88 -23.25 17.87
C LEU A 507 -24.04 -23.93 17.11
N ALA A 508 -23.78 -25.04 16.40
CA ALA A 508 -24.82 -25.85 15.76
C ALA A 508 -25.84 -26.45 16.77
N ASP A 509 -25.51 -26.43 18.07
CA ASP A 509 -26.36 -26.93 19.14
C ASP A 509 -27.12 -25.82 19.90
N LEU A 510 -27.05 -24.55 19.46
CA LEU A 510 -27.88 -23.50 20.06
C LEU A 510 -29.36 -23.70 19.66
N PRO A 511 -30.30 -23.61 20.62
CA PRO A 511 -31.72 -23.61 20.31
C PRO A 511 -32.08 -22.47 19.36
N PHE A 512 -32.94 -22.72 18.37
CA PHE A 512 -33.43 -21.75 17.38
C PHE A 512 -33.94 -20.45 18.05
N GLU A 513 -34.51 -20.58 19.24
CA GLU A 513 -35.08 -19.51 20.06
C GLU A 513 -34.02 -18.50 20.53
N VAL A 514 -32.76 -18.90 20.67
CA VAL A 514 -31.65 -17.98 21.03
C VAL A 514 -31.22 -17.16 19.81
N TYR A 515 -31.21 -17.75 18.62
CA TYR A 515 -30.99 -17.02 17.36
C TYR A 515 -32.13 -16.05 17.09
N GLU A 516 -33.35 -16.50 17.27
CA GLU A 516 -34.55 -15.68 17.11
C GLU A 516 -34.57 -14.52 18.12
N ALA A 517 -34.15 -14.74 19.37
CA ALA A 517 -34.06 -13.69 20.37
C ALA A 517 -33.00 -12.63 20.02
N ILE A 518 -31.84 -13.03 19.47
CA ILE A 518 -30.83 -12.07 18.98
C ILE A 518 -31.38 -11.27 17.78
N PHE A 519 -32.08 -11.94 16.86
CA PHE A 519 -32.69 -11.33 15.67
C PHE A 519 -33.80 -10.33 16.05
N ARG A 520 -34.73 -10.74 16.94
CA ARG A 520 -35.82 -9.89 17.44
C ARG A 520 -35.34 -8.75 18.34
N ALA A 521 -34.24 -8.92 19.08
CA ALA A 521 -33.70 -7.88 19.96
C ALA A 521 -32.99 -6.75 19.22
N LEU A 522 -32.68 -6.92 17.93
CA LEU A 522 -31.82 -6.01 17.18
C LEU A 522 -32.51 -5.24 16.06
N ASP A 523 -33.84 -5.38 15.91
CA ASP A 523 -34.66 -4.71 14.89
C ASP A 523 -33.86 -4.42 13.61
N THR A 524 -33.39 -5.51 13.00
CA THR A 524 -32.53 -5.41 11.84
C THR A 524 -33.45 -5.22 10.65
N ASP A 525 -33.73 -3.97 10.27
CA ASP A 525 -34.47 -3.53 9.06
C ASP A 525 -33.87 -4.12 7.76
N ASP A 526 -33.85 -5.45 7.64
CA ASP A 526 -33.15 -6.25 6.64
C ASP A 526 -31.67 -5.87 6.39
N LEU A 527 -31.05 -5.13 7.32
CA LEU A 527 -29.67 -4.64 7.23
C LEU A 527 -28.62 -5.77 7.11
N LEU A 528 -28.92 -6.91 7.73
CA LEU A 528 -28.08 -8.11 7.69
C LEU A 528 -28.96 -9.30 7.28
N THR A 529 -28.48 -10.07 6.31
CA THR A 529 -29.12 -11.33 5.95
C THR A 529 -29.01 -12.33 7.10
N LEU A 530 -29.94 -13.29 7.16
CA LEU A 530 -29.89 -14.37 8.15
C LEU A 530 -28.57 -15.16 8.08
N ALA A 531 -27.97 -15.30 6.90
CA ALA A 531 -26.66 -15.93 6.70
C ALA A 531 -25.53 -15.12 7.35
N GLU A 532 -25.51 -13.80 7.18
CA GLU A 532 -24.53 -12.90 7.81
C GLU A 532 -24.67 -12.93 9.34
N VAL A 533 -25.90 -12.87 9.87
CA VAL A 533 -26.16 -12.98 11.31
C VAL A 533 -25.66 -14.32 11.85
N ARG A 534 -25.95 -15.43 11.16
CA ARG A 534 -25.45 -16.77 11.53
C ARG A 534 -23.92 -16.83 11.54
N HIS A 535 -23.27 -16.25 10.52
CA HIS A 535 -21.81 -16.23 10.42
C HIS A 535 -21.16 -15.41 11.54
N ILE A 536 -21.70 -14.20 11.81
CA ILE A 536 -21.26 -13.32 12.89
C ILE A 536 -21.43 -14.00 14.26
N ALA A 537 -22.59 -14.64 14.49
CA ALA A 537 -22.86 -15.38 15.72
C ALA A 537 -21.94 -16.59 15.89
N HIS A 538 -21.69 -17.37 14.84
CA HIS A 538 -20.73 -18.48 14.86
C HIS A 538 -19.30 -18.00 15.15
N PHE A 539 -18.91 -16.83 14.66
CA PHE A 539 -17.60 -16.29 14.94
C PHE A 539 -17.42 -15.90 16.42
N ALA A 540 -18.46 -15.32 17.05
CA ALA A 540 -18.43 -14.86 18.45
C ALA A 540 -18.11 -15.98 19.47
N THR A 541 -18.18 -17.24 19.06
CA THR A 541 -18.11 -18.41 19.94
C THR A 541 -16.73 -19.04 19.99
N ARG A 542 -15.83 -18.65 19.07
CA ARG A 542 -14.44 -19.10 19.05
C ARG A 542 -13.63 -18.25 20.04
N LYS A 543 -13.51 -18.76 21.27
CA LYS A 543 -12.95 -18.07 22.45
C LYS A 543 -11.47 -17.64 22.29
N GLU A 544 -10.70 -18.32 21.45
CA GLU A 544 -9.25 -18.11 21.27
C GLU A 544 -8.89 -17.16 20.11
N THR A 545 -9.76 -16.98 19.11
CA THR A 545 -9.45 -16.20 17.89
C THR A 545 -9.66 -14.70 18.04
N LEU A 546 -10.57 -14.23 18.92
CA LEU A 546 -10.87 -12.80 19.00
C LEU A 546 -9.77 -11.97 19.66
N LYS A 547 -9.06 -12.49 20.66
CA LYS A 547 -7.99 -11.72 21.33
C LYS A 547 -6.80 -11.50 20.38
N ASP A 548 -6.46 -12.53 19.62
CA ASP A 548 -5.35 -12.52 18.66
C ASP A 548 -5.70 -11.83 17.34
N GLN A 549 -6.95 -11.92 16.86
CA GLN A 549 -7.36 -11.32 15.57
C GLN A 549 -7.93 -9.90 15.69
N VAL A 550 -8.45 -9.49 16.85
CA VAL A 550 -8.74 -8.07 17.12
C VAL A 550 -7.45 -7.28 17.33
N GLN A 551 -6.41 -7.89 17.91
CA GLN A 551 -5.07 -7.29 17.96
C GLN A 551 -4.38 -7.21 16.59
N ARG A 552 -4.70 -8.12 15.66
CA ARG A 552 -4.13 -8.18 14.30
C ARG A 552 -4.97 -7.52 13.20
N GLY A 553 -6.12 -6.89 13.53
CA GLY A 553 -6.98 -6.21 12.55
C GLY A 553 -7.72 -7.09 11.52
N THR A 554 -7.47 -8.40 11.54
CA THR A 554 -7.87 -9.36 10.48
C THR A 554 -9.37 -9.68 10.49
N PHE A 555 -10.04 -9.55 11.63
CA PHE A 555 -11.47 -9.86 11.74
C PHE A 555 -12.37 -8.86 10.98
N LEU A 556 -11.99 -7.58 10.98
CA LEU A 556 -12.68 -6.55 10.23
C LEU A 556 -12.49 -6.73 8.72
N GLU A 557 -11.32 -7.17 8.26
CA GLU A 557 -11.05 -7.49 6.86
C GLU A 557 -11.87 -8.68 6.35
N ILE A 558 -11.98 -9.75 7.13
CA ILE A 558 -12.58 -11.02 6.68
C ILE A 558 -14.12 -10.98 6.70
N THR A 559 -14.74 -10.15 7.55
CA THR A 559 -16.21 -10.09 7.69
C THR A 559 -16.81 -8.79 7.16
N LEU A 560 -16.07 -7.67 7.18
CA LEU A 560 -16.58 -6.31 6.94
C LEU A 560 -15.53 -5.42 6.23
N GLY A 561 -14.61 -6.00 5.45
CA GLY A 561 -13.30 -5.42 5.05
C GLY A 561 -13.29 -4.09 4.29
N SER A 562 -14.46 -3.50 4.08
CA SER A 562 -14.68 -2.32 3.27
C SER A 562 -14.67 -0.97 4.01
N TYR A 563 -14.40 -0.93 5.33
CA TYR A 563 -14.33 0.34 6.06
C TYR A 563 -12.95 1.04 5.96
N PHE A 564 -11.88 0.30 5.65
CA PHE A 564 -10.51 0.84 5.65
C PHE A 564 -9.88 1.03 4.27
N ALA A 565 -10.51 0.53 3.19
CA ALA A 565 -9.99 0.64 1.83
C ALA A 565 -10.20 2.01 1.16
N THR A 566 -10.86 2.97 1.84
CA THR A 566 -11.33 4.22 1.22
C THR A 566 -10.56 5.48 1.63
N HIS A 567 -9.41 5.39 2.31
CA HIS A 567 -8.63 6.57 2.68
C HIS A 567 -7.17 6.45 2.23
N GLU A 568 -6.86 7.23 1.19
CA GLU A 568 -5.54 7.62 0.65
C GLU A 568 -4.64 6.53 0.02
N PRO A 569 -4.07 6.78 -1.19
CA PRO A 569 -3.07 5.91 -1.82
C PRO A 569 -1.71 5.87 -1.09
N GLU A 570 -1.47 6.72 -0.09
CA GLU A 570 -0.17 6.87 0.56
C GLU A 570 -0.12 6.34 2.01
N ALA A 571 -1.19 5.72 2.50
CA ALA A 571 -1.18 5.09 3.82
C ALA A 571 -0.85 3.60 3.69
N ASP A 572 0.40 3.25 3.96
CA ASP A 572 0.86 1.89 4.26
C ASP A 572 -0.21 1.11 5.05
N GLY A 573 -0.73 0.05 4.43
CA GLY A 573 -1.64 -0.90 5.06
C GLY A 573 -1.06 -1.41 6.39
N SER A 574 -1.96 -1.70 7.33
CA SER A 574 -1.72 -2.11 8.73
C SER A 574 -1.31 -1.04 9.76
N ASP A 575 -0.56 0.01 9.38
CA ASP A 575 -0.05 0.98 10.36
C ASP A 575 -1.08 2.06 10.77
N GLY A 576 -1.99 2.42 9.86
CA GLY A 576 -3.11 3.31 10.14
C GLY A 576 -4.10 2.74 11.18
N LEU A 577 -4.24 1.41 11.23
CA LEU A 577 -5.07 0.71 12.21
C LEU A 577 -4.43 0.75 13.61
N ARG A 578 -3.10 0.61 13.66
CA ARG A 578 -2.29 0.64 14.89
C ARG A 578 -2.31 2.02 15.55
N LYS A 579 -2.19 3.11 14.77
CA LYS A 579 -2.29 4.49 15.26
C LYS A 579 -3.67 4.84 15.83
N ARG A 580 -4.75 4.31 15.26
CA ARG A 580 -6.13 4.58 15.72
C ARG A 580 -6.54 3.78 16.96
N LEU A 581 -6.03 2.55 17.11
CA LEU A 581 -6.30 1.71 18.29
C LEU A 581 -5.36 2.00 19.47
N GLY A 582 -4.20 2.64 19.24
CA GLY A 582 -3.21 2.98 20.27
C GLY A 582 -3.54 4.20 21.13
N ASN A 583 -4.45 5.09 20.70
CA ASN A 583 -4.71 6.38 21.37
C ASN A 583 -5.95 6.41 22.29
N ARG A 584 -6.44 5.26 22.76
CA ARG A 584 -7.39 5.19 23.88
C ARG A 584 -6.78 4.55 25.11
N ARG A 585 -5.78 5.22 25.67
CA ARG A 585 -5.53 5.21 27.12
C ARG A 585 -5.43 6.68 27.56
N SER A 586 -6.22 7.02 28.58
CA SER A 586 -6.39 8.35 29.20
C SER A 586 -7.27 9.37 28.45
N ARG A 587 -8.57 9.33 28.76
CA ARG A 587 -9.26 10.31 29.62
C ARG A 587 -10.67 9.83 29.90
#